data_AF-T1AXR5-F1
#
_entry.id   AF-T1AXR5-F1
#
_cell.length_a   1.000
_cell.length_b   1.000
_cell.length_c   1.000
_cell.angle_alpha   90.00
_cell.angle_beta   90.00
_cell.angle_gamma   90.00
#
_symmetry.space_group_name_H-M   'P 1'
#
loop_
_entity.id
_entity.type
_entity.pdbx_description
1 polymer ?
#
loop_
_entity_poly.entity_id
_entity_poly.type
_entity_poly.pdbx_seq_one_letter_code
_entity_poly.pdbx_strand_id
1 'polypeptide(L)'
;MFPRAGRTARLDPTSTPTRASAPVLAIRAGTVRSVAPHPDADRLYVLGVDLGEETLRTIVAGMRAHYAPEELEGRRITVLANLAPRTIRRVTSQGMVLAAEAGETVVLLAPPEGVPPGTIIDGATADAPVITIEELAKTPLVVGRVEGSENETTSRIDIGGRRIEAEGTWPRGSMVIVRLAAPGADRGTVLSFRPEGPIRPSAEMPVGAKIR
;
A
#
# COMPACT_ATOMS: atom_id res chain seq x y z
N MET A 1 -10.82 64.22 -0.83
CA MET A 1 -9.52 63.73 -0.31
C MET A 1 -9.80 62.77 0.83
N PHE A 2 -9.51 61.49 0.58
CA PHE A 2 -9.48 60.28 1.41
C PHE A 2 -10.74 59.69 2.10
N PRO A 3 -10.87 58.34 2.11
CA PRO A 3 -12.10 57.62 2.43
C PRO A 3 -11.98 56.65 3.65
N ARG A 4 -13.06 55.89 3.89
CA ARG A 4 -13.18 54.59 4.62
C ARG A 4 -13.56 54.63 6.11
N ALA A 5 -14.66 53.94 6.40
CA ALA A 5 -14.71 52.97 7.50
C ALA A 5 -15.34 51.68 6.94
N GLY A 6 -14.48 50.68 6.72
CA GLY A 6 -14.85 49.37 6.20
C GLY A 6 -15.40 48.46 7.29
N ARG A 7 -16.32 47.60 6.86
CA ARG A 7 -16.81 46.39 7.53
C ARG A 7 -15.75 45.73 8.41
N THR A 8 -16.08 45.54 9.69
CA THR A 8 -15.41 44.61 10.59
C THR A 8 -15.62 43.18 10.09
N ALA A 9 -14.64 42.63 9.37
CA ALA A 9 -14.54 41.19 9.17
C ALA A 9 -14.12 40.57 10.51
N ARG A 10 -15.01 39.75 11.08
CA ARG A 10 -14.66 38.83 12.16
C ARG A 10 -13.56 37.91 11.63
N LEU A 11 -12.43 37.87 12.32
CA LEU A 11 -11.44 36.83 12.13
C LEU A 11 -11.99 35.56 12.78
N ASP A 12 -12.25 34.52 11.99
CA ASP A 12 -12.56 33.18 12.50
C ASP A 12 -11.34 32.61 13.24
N PRO A 13 -11.43 32.28 14.53
CA PRO A 13 -10.35 31.60 15.26
C PRO A 13 -10.49 30.10 15.05
N THR A 14 -10.28 29.62 13.83
CA THR A 14 -10.16 28.17 13.58
C THR A 14 -9.29 27.86 12.37
N SER A 15 -8.15 28.53 12.26
CA SER A 15 -7.03 27.99 11.50
C SER A 15 -6.12 27.21 12.45
N THR A 16 -6.65 26.13 13.02
CA THR A 16 -5.77 25.07 13.52
C THR A 16 -4.98 24.58 12.32
N PRO A 17 -3.63 24.59 12.33
CA PRO A 17 -2.90 23.95 11.26
C PRO A 17 -3.32 22.48 11.27
N THR A 18 -4.02 22.04 10.22
CA THR A 18 -4.28 20.62 9.98
C THR A 18 -2.90 19.96 9.97
N ARG A 19 -2.54 19.33 11.09
CA ARG A 19 -1.40 18.46 11.24
C ARG A 19 -1.45 17.55 10.01
N ALA A 20 -0.46 17.63 9.11
CA ALA A 20 -0.48 16.83 7.89
C ALA A 20 -0.76 15.38 8.26
N SER A 21 -1.99 14.91 8.06
CA SER A 21 -2.39 13.55 8.38
C SER A 21 -1.70 12.66 7.35
N ALA A 22 -1.10 11.56 7.79
CA ALA A 22 -0.46 10.62 6.89
C ALA A 22 -1.39 10.26 5.71
N PRO A 23 -0.86 10.08 4.49
CA PRO A 23 -1.68 9.73 3.34
C PRO A 23 -2.44 8.43 3.60
N VAL A 24 -3.73 8.44 3.29
CA VAL A 24 -4.57 7.24 3.35
C VAL A 24 -4.20 6.37 2.15
N LEU A 25 -3.72 5.15 2.40
CA LEU A 25 -3.36 4.20 1.34
C LEU A 25 -4.57 3.31 1.06
N ALA A 26 -5.23 3.51 -0.08
CA ALA A 26 -6.35 2.65 -0.48
C ALA A 26 -5.83 1.37 -1.12
N ILE A 27 -5.34 0.46 -0.28
CA ILE A 27 -4.87 -0.85 -0.72
C ILE A 27 -6.08 -1.79 -0.83
N ARG A 28 -6.19 -2.45 -1.97
CA ARG A 28 -7.26 -3.40 -2.28
C ARG A 28 -6.71 -4.79 -2.56
N ALA A 29 -7.46 -5.80 -2.18
CA ALA A 29 -7.28 -7.15 -2.70
C ALA A 29 -7.65 -7.18 -4.18
N GLY A 30 -6.87 -7.89 -4.99
CA GLY A 30 -7.10 -8.04 -6.41
C GLY A 30 -6.73 -9.41 -6.93
N THR A 31 -7.31 -9.78 -8.06
CA THR A 31 -6.97 -10.99 -8.81
C THR A 31 -6.53 -10.61 -10.20
N VAL A 32 -5.36 -11.08 -10.62
CA VAL A 32 -4.88 -10.87 -11.98
C VAL A 32 -5.71 -11.75 -12.93
N ARG A 33 -6.36 -11.13 -13.92
CA ARG A 33 -7.21 -11.82 -14.91
C ARG A 33 -6.56 -11.93 -16.28
N SER A 34 -5.61 -11.04 -16.59
CA SER A 34 -4.85 -11.09 -17.83
C SER A 34 -3.45 -10.52 -17.63
N VAL A 35 -2.49 -11.09 -18.35
CA VAL A 35 -1.09 -10.65 -18.36
C VAL A 35 -0.63 -10.52 -19.80
N ALA A 36 -0.21 -9.33 -20.20
CA ALA A 36 0.38 -9.09 -21.52
C ALA A 36 1.77 -8.46 -21.39
N PRO A 37 2.74 -8.84 -22.25
CA PRO A 37 4.01 -8.11 -22.33
C PRO A 37 3.73 -6.66 -22.75
N HIS A 38 4.43 -5.71 -22.13
CA HIS A 38 4.31 -4.32 -22.52
C HIS A 38 4.89 -4.12 -23.93
N PRO A 39 4.16 -3.48 -24.86
CA PRO A 39 4.55 -3.40 -26.28
C PRO A 39 5.90 -2.68 -26.47
N ASP A 40 6.09 -1.60 -25.71
CA ASP A 40 7.28 -0.77 -25.79
C ASP A 40 8.27 -1.02 -24.62
N ALA A 41 8.16 -2.09 -23.82
CA ALA A 41 9.06 -2.29 -22.66
C ALA A 41 9.34 -3.76 -22.28
N ASP A 42 10.61 -4.16 -22.32
CA ASP A 42 11.01 -5.56 -22.14
C ASP A 42 10.91 -6.08 -20.71
N ARG A 43 10.88 -5.19 -19.70
CA ARG A 43 10.84 -5.55 -18.28
C ARG A 43 9.45 -5.42 -17.65
N LEU A 44 8.46 -4.97 -18.42
CA LEU A 44 7.13 -4.64 -17.90
C LEU A 44 6.07 -5.58 -18.45
N TYR A 45 5.09 -5.89 -17.61
CA TYR A 45 3.81 -6.44 -18.02
C TYR A 45 2.72 -5.38 -17.89
N VAL A 46 1.70 -5.51 -18.74
CA VAL A 46 0.40 -4.86 -18.62
C VAL A 46 -0.55 -5.89 -18.03
N LEU A 47 -0.98 -5.66 -16.80
CA LEU A 47 -1.87 -6.54 -16.04
C LEU A 47 -3.30 -6.00 -16.11
N GLY A 48 -4.26 -6.88 -16.40
CA GLY A 48 -5.68 -6.63 -16.13
C GLY A 48 -6.03 -7.21 -14.76
N VAL A 49 -6.29 -6.34 -13.80
CA VAL A 49 -6.56 -6.76 -12.41
C VAL A 49 -8.03 -6.51 -12.05
N ASP A 50 -8.67 -7.56 -11.58
CA ASP A 50 -10.00 -7.51 -10.98
C ASP A 50 -9.88 -6.99 -9.54
N LEU A 51 -10.46 -5.81 -9.30
CA LEU A 51 -10.56 -5.17 -7.99
C LEU A 51 -12.04 -5.04 -7.54
N GLY A 52 -12.91 -5.93 -8.00
CA GLY A 52 -14.35 -5.87 -7.71
C GLY A 52 -15.06 -4.68 -8.38
N GLU A 53 -14.45 -4.10 -9.42
CA GLU A 53 -15.01 -3.01 -10.22
C GLU A 53 -15.70 -3.59 -11.48
N GLU A 54 -16.51 -2.79 -12.17
CA GLU A 54 -17.18 -3.25 -13.41
C GLU A 54 -16.19 -3.60 -14.53
N THR A 55 -15.00 -3.00 -14.50
CA THR A 55 -13.95 -3.22 -15.50
C THR A 55 -12.64 -3.62 -14.84
N LEU A 56 -11.85 -4.42 -15.57
CA LEU A 56 -10.50 -4.75 -15.12
C LEU A 56 -9.62 -3.50 -15.16
N ARG A 57 -8.93 -3.25 -14.06
CA ARG A 57 -8.03 -2.12 -13.96
C ARG A 57 -6.70 -2.45 -14.64
N THR A 58 -6.23 -1.54 -15.48
CA THR A 58 -4.93 -1.69 -16.16
C THR A 58 -3.81 -1.24 -15.23
N ILE A 59 -2.89 -2.14 -14.93
CA ILE A 59 -1.73 -1.87 -14.07
C ILE A 59 -0.46 -2.32 -14.77
N VAL A 60 0.51 -1.42 -14.90
CA VAL A 60 1.81 -1.73 -15.49
C VAL A 60 2.78 -2.07 -14.37
N ALA A 61 3.35 -3.27 -14.40
CA ALA A 61 4.22 -3.79 -13.34
C ALA A 61 5.54 -4.34 -13.89
N GLY A 62 6.65 -4.04 -13.20
CA GLY A 62 8.00 -4.50 -13.55
C GLY A 62 8.30 -5.92 -13.09
N MET A 63 7.46 -6.89 -13.45
CA MET A 63 7.51 -8.26 -12.93
C MET A 63 8.14 -9.28 -13.89
N ARG A 64 8.47 -8.87 -15.13
CA ARG A 64 8.90 -9.79 -16.20
C ARG A 64 10.24 -10.49 -15.95
N ALA A 65 11.09 -9.92 -15.09
CA ALA A 65 12.33 -10.56 -14.68
C ALA A 65 12.15 -11.62 -13.57
N HIS A 66 11.00 -11.63 -12.89
CA HIS A 66 10.78 -12.44 -11.69
C HIS A 66 9.65 -13.46 -11.82
N TYR A 67 8.71 -13.23 -12.74
CA TYR A 67 7.54 -14.07 -12.93
C TYR A 67 7.24 -14.31 -14.40
N ALA A 68 6.90 -15.55 -14.73
CA ALA A 68 6.27 -15.89 -15.99
C ALA A 68 4.79 -15.44 -15.99
N PRO A 69 4.19 -15.16 -17.16
CA PRO A 69 2.77 -14.77 -17.25
C PRO A 69 1.83 -15.77 -16.58
N GLU A 70 2.12 -17.07 -16.72
CA GLU A 70 1.31 -18.18 -16.18
C GLU A 70 1.33 -18.23 -14.65
N GLU A 71 2.37 -17.68 -14.02
CA GLU A 71 2.47 -17.58 -12.56
C GLU A 71 1.71 -16.37 -12.01
N LEU A 72 1.36 -15.41 -12.88
CA LEU A 72 0.66 -14.19 -12.53
C LEU A 72 -0.84 -14.32 -12.77
N GLU A 73 -1.26 -14.97 -13.87
CA GLU A 73 -2.68 -15.17 -14.15
C GLU A 73 -3.38 -15.97 -13.05
N GLY A 74 -4.54 -15.47 -12.59
CA GLY A 74 -5.30 -16.04 -11.47
C GLY A 74 -4.69 -15.77 -10.09
N ARG A 75 -3.50 -15.16 -10.01
CA ARG A 75 -2.85 -14.87 -8.73
C ARG A 75 -3.57 -13.76 -7.97
N ARG A 76 -3.69 -13.95 -6.65
CA ARG A 76 -4.20 -12.94 -5.72
C ARG A 76 -3.07 -12.02 -5.29
N ILE A 77 -3.29 -10.72 -5.43
CA ILE A 77 -2.31 -9.67 -5.18
C ILE A 77 -2.94 -8.53 -4.38
N THR A 78 -2.12 -7.64 -3.84
CA THR A 78 -2.59 -6.37 -3.26
C THR A 78 -2.18 -5.20 -4.13
N VAL A 79 -3.12 -4.29 -4.38
CA VAL A 79 -2.97 -3.13 -5.26
C VAL A 79 -3.22 -1.85 -4.50
N LEU A 80 -2.33 -0.87 -4.61
CA LEU A 80 -2.60 0.50 -4.23
C LEU A 80 -3.46 1.17 -5.31
N ALA A 81 -4.74 1.39 -5.00
CA ALA A 81 -5.78 1.77 -5.95
C ALA A 81 -6.00 3.30 -6.05
N ASN A 82 -5.50 4.09 -5.10
CA ASN A 82 -5.61 5.56 -5.10
C ASN A 82 -4.31 6.28 -5.47
N LEU A 83 -3.32 5.59 -6.06
CA LEU A 83 -2.14 6.25 -6.59
C LEU A 83 -2.51 7.03 -7.87
N ALA A 84 -1.98 8.25 -8.01
CA ALA A 84 -2.16 9.05 -9.20
C ALA A 84 -1.78 8.23 -10.46
N PRO A 85 -2.67 8.13 -11.47
CA PRO A 85 -2.38 7.37 -12.68
C PRO A 85 -1.11 7.89 -13.37
N ARG A 86 -0.31 6.96 -13.89
CA ARG A 86 0.95 7.29 -14.55
C ARG A 86 1.02 6.61 -15.91
N THR A 87 1.26 7.40 -16.94
CA THR A 87 1.54 6.87 -18.27
C THR A 87 3.00 6.41 -18.36
N ILE A 88 3.18 5.12 -18.67
CA ILE A 88 4.47 4.48 -18.88
C ILE A 88 4.48 4.04 -20.34
N ARG A 89 5.34 4.66 -21.15
CA ARG A 89 5.49 4.34 -22.59
C ARG A 89 4.14 4.11 -23.30
N ARG A 90 3.26 5.12 -23.20
CA ARG A 90 1.90 5.17 -23.81
C ARG A 90 0.82 4.32 -23.15
N VAL A 91 1.14 3.47 -22.18
CA VAL A 91 0.14 2.73 -21.40
C VAL A 91 -0.08 3.43 -20.05
N THR A 92 -1.33 3.75 -19.72
CA THR A 92 -1.67 4.38 -18.44
C THR A 92 -1.87 3.32 -17.37
N SER A 93 -0.97 3.29 -16.37
CA SER A 93 -1.14 2.48 -15.16
C SER A 93 -2.05 3.20 -14.19
N GLN A 94 -3.13 2.53 -13.76
CA GLN A 94 -4.16 3.07 -12.85
C GLN A 94 -4.00 2.57 -11.41
N GLY A 95 -2.78 2.22 -11.03
CA GLY A 95 -2.46 1.75 -9.68
C GLY A 95 -1.05 1.19 -9.62
N MET A 96 -0.75 0.57 -8.50
CA MET A 96 0.54 -0.06 -8.25
C MET A 96 0.35 -1.40 -7.55
N VAL A 97 0.88 -2.47 -8.13
CA VAL A 97 0.98 -3.77 -7.46
C VAL A 97 2.05 -3.65 -6.38
N LEU A 98 1.73 -4.06 -5.15
CA LEU A 98 2.69 -4.01 -4.06
C LEU A 98 3.53 -5.29 -4.03
N ALA A 99 4.85 -5.14 -3.97
CA ALA A 99 5.78 -6.24 -3.81
C ALA A 99 6.87 -5.93 -2.79
N ALA A 100 7.29 -6.94 -2.05
CA ALA A 100 8.47 -6.89 -1.21
C ALA A 100 9.72 -7.05 -2.07
N GLU A 101 10.75 -6.24 -1.83
CA GLU A 101 12.04 -6.36 -2.50
C GLU A 101 13.19 -6.46 -1.47
N ALA A 102 14.09 -7.40 -1.74
CA ALA A 102 15.35 -7.57 -1.05
C ALA A 102 16.45 -7.97 -2.05
N GLY A 103 17.34 -7.03 -2.37
CA GLY A 103 18.35 -7.24 -3.41
C GLY A 103 17.70 -7.45 -4.79
N GLU A 104 18.00 -8.58 -5.42
CA GLU A 104 17.42 -8.96 -6.72
C GLU A 104 16.11 -9.77 -6.59
N THR A 105 15.68 -10.05 -5.36
CA THR A 105 14.46 -10.83 -5.11
C THR A 105 13.27 -9.91 -4.95
N VAL A 106 12.24 -10.13 -5.77
CA VAL A 106 10.94 -9.44 -5.71
C VAL A 106 9.85 -10.47 -5.44
N VAL A 107 9.06 -10.24 -4.39
CA VAL A 107 7.96 -11.13 -3.97
C VAL A 107 6.67 -10.35 -3.87
N LEU A 108 5.65 -10.77 -4.62
CA LEU A 108 4.32 -10.17 -4.57
C LEU A 108 3.70 -10.28 -3.18
N LEU A 109 3.00 -9.23 -2.77
CA LEU A 109 2.17 -9.27 -1.58
C LEU A 109 0.81 -9.90 -1.89
N ALA A 110 0.38 -10.81 -1.02
CA ALA A 110 -0.89 -11.51 -1.15
C ALA A 110 -1.84 -11.10 -0.01
N PRO A 111 -3.14 -10.91 -0.31
CA PRO A 111 -4.15 -10.82 0.72
C PRO A 111 -4.32 -12.20 1.41
N PRO A 112 -4.83 -12.23 2.66
CA PRO A 112 -5.24 -13.47 3.33
C PRO A 112 -6.18 -14.33 2.49
N GLU A 113 -6.26 -15.62 2.79
CA GLU A 113 -7.27 -16.50 2.20
C GLU A 113 -8.69 -16.02 2.51
N GLY A 114 -9.61 -16.22 1.56
CA GLY A 114 -11.02 -15.82 1.70
C GLY A 114 -11.34 -14.35 1.40
N VAL A 115 -10.34 -13.46 1.31
CA VAL A 115 -10.58 -12.04 0.97
C VAL A 115 -10.98 -11.92 -0.51
N PRO A 116 -12.19 -11.42 -0.83
CA PRO A 116 -12.63 -11.26 -2.21
C PRO A 116 -11.92 -10.08 -2.90
N PRO A 117 -11.84 -10.09 -4.25
CA PRO A 117 -11.37 -8.92 -5.00
C PRO A 117 -12.17 -7.66 -4.66
N GLY A 118 -11.46 -6.54 -4.53
CA GLY A 118 -12.04 -5.23 -4.23
C GLY A 118 -12.16 -4.89 -2.75
N THR A 119 -12.01 -5.86 -1.84
CA THR A 119 -11.94 -5.56 -0.41
C THR A 119 -10.80 -4.58 -0.13
N ILE A 120 -11.08 -3.55 0.66
CA ILE A 120 -10.13 -2.51 1.05
C ILE A 120 -9.54 -2.88 2.41
N ILE A 121 -8.26 -2.58 2.62
CA ILE A 121 -7.61 -2.78 3.92
C ILE A 121 -8.26 -1.93 5.02
N ASP A 122 -8.03 -2.32 6.27
CA ASP A 122 -8.45 -1.55 7.43
C ASP A 122 -7.86 -0.13 7.45
N GLY A 123 -8.68 0.83 7.87
CA GLY A 123 -8.26 2.23 8.00
C GLY A 123 -8.19 3.01 6.68
N ALA A 124 -8.67 2.43 5.58
CA ALA A 124 -8.88 3.09 4.31
C ALA A 124 -10.34 3.01 3.84
N THR A 125 -10.74 3.91 2.96
CA THR A 125 -12.08 3.98 2.37
C THR A 125 -12.00 3.95 0.84
N ALA A 126 -13.14 3.67 0.19
CA ALA A 126 -13.21 3.66 -1.27
C ALA A 126 -12.94 5.05 -1.86
N ASP A 127 -13.36 6.10 -1.16
CA ASP A 127 -13.23 7.51 -1.54
C ASP A 127 -11.95 8.17 -1.00
N ALA A 128 -10.94 7.36 -0.64
CA ALA A 128 -9.67 7.90 -0.18
C ALA A 128 -9.06 8.83 -1.24
N PRO A 129 -8.50 9.98 -0.84
CA PRO A 129 -7.95 10.95 -1.77
C PRO A 129 -6.84 10.32 -2.62
N VAL A 130 -6.70 10.79 -3.86
CA VAL A 130 -5.60 10.38 -4.74
C VAL A 130 -4.28 10.84 -4.11
N ILE A 131 -3.30 9.93 -4.07
CA ILE A 131 -1.97 10.19 -3.52
C ILE A 131 -0.90 10.15 -4.61
N THR A 132 0.17 10.88 -4.40
CA THR A 132 1.36 10.89 -5.25
C THR A 132 2.42 9.90 -4.77
N ILE A 133 3.40 9.60 -5.64
CA ILE A 133 4.57 8.77 -5.27
C ILE A 133 5.37 9.43 -4.13
N GLU A 134 5.47 10.76 -4.14
CA GLU A 134 6.15 11.53 -3.10
C GLU A 134 5.47 11.40 -1.74
N GLU A 135 4.13 11.35 -1.72
CA GLU A 135 3.37 11.10 -0.50
C GLU A 135 3.50 9.67 -0.02
N LEU A 136 3.44 8.69 -0.92
CA LEU A 136 3.70 7.29 -0.58
C LEU A 136 5.08 7.11 0.08
N ALA A 137 6.10 7.81 -0.43
CA ALA A 137 7.45 7.77 0.12
C ALA A 137 7.56 8.32 1.56
N LYS A 138 6.59 9.12 2.03
CA LYS A 138 6.55 9.64 3.41
C LYS A 138 6.16 8.57 4.43
N THR A 139 5.50 7.49 4.01
CA THR A 139 5.06 6.41 4.92
C THR A 139 5.56 5.07 4.39
N PRO A 140 6.85 4.74 4.62
CA PRO A 140 7.44 3.56 4.03
C PRO A 140 6.76 2.29 4.54
N LEU A 141 6.62 1.35 3.61
CA LEU A 141 6.06 0.03 3.85
C LEU A 141 7.21 -0.97 3.97
N VAL A 142 7.20 -1.79 5.03
CA VAL A 142 8.27 -2.75 5.32
C VAL A 142 7.71 -4.10 5.75
N VAL A 143 8.47 -5.16 5.47
CA VAL A 143 8.21 -6.49 6.01
C VAL A 143 8.64 -6.52 7.47
N GLY A 144 7.74 -6.91 8.35
CA GLY A 144 7.98 -7.07 9.78
C GLY A 144 7.68 -8.48 10.27
N ARG A 145 8.29 -8.84 11.40
CA ARG A 145 7.99 -10.08 12.13
C ARG A 145 7.47 -9.76 13.52
N VAL A 146 6.31 -10.30 13.85
CA VAL A 146 5.68 -10.07 15.16
C VAL A 146 6.48 -10.79 16.24
N GLU A 147 7.02 -10.06 17.21
CA GLU A 147 7.72 -10.63 18.38
C GLU A 147 6.73 -10.91 19.52
N GLY A 148 5.61 -10.23 19.58
CA GLY A 148 4.55 -10.46 20.55
C GLY A 148 3.62 -9.25 20.68
N SER A 149 2.66 -9.34 21.58
CA SER A 149 1.78 -8.22 21.91
C SER A 149 2.45 -7.33 22.96
N GLU A 150 2.29 -6.01 22.81
CA GLU A 150 2.61 -5.03 23.86
C GLU A 150 1.39 -4.82 24.76
N ASN A 151 0.20 -4.72 24.15
CA ASN A 151 -1.09 -4.59 24.82
C ASN A 151 -2.20 -5.20 23.93
N GLU A 152 -3.46 -5.01 24.30
CA GLU A 152 -4.62 -5.58 23.58
C GLU A 152 -4.77 -5.08 22.13
N THR A 153 -4.18 -3.95 21.78
CA THR A 153 -4.34 -3.29 20.46
C THR A 153 -3.03 -3.06 19.71
N THR A 154 -1.89 -3.41 20.30
CA THR A 154 -0.55 -3.08 19.79
C THR A 154 0.37 -4.29 19.84
N SER A 155 1.06 -4.56 18.73
CA SER A 155 2.10 -5.59 18.63
C SER A 155 3.49 -4.99 18.58
N ARG A 156 4.47 -5.68 19.16
CA ARG A 156 5.90 -5.46 18.93
C ARG A 156 6.34 -6.19 17.68
N ILE A 157 7.02 -5.47 16.79
CA ILE A 157 7.46 -5.98 15.50
C ILE A 157 8.94 -5.70 15.31
N ASP A 158 9.70 -6.73 14.94
CA ASP A 158 11.05 -6.57 14.39
C ASP A 158 10.96 -6.22 12.91
N ILE A 159 11.69 -5.20 12.47
CA ILE A 159 11.80 -4.77 11.07
C ILE A 159 13.27 -4.82 10.59
N GLY A 160 14.01 -5.85 10.99
CA GLY A 160 15.40 -6.06 10.58
C GLY A 160 16.39 -5.51 11.61
N GLY A 161 16.26 -5.93 12.87
CA GLY A 161 17.12 -5.50 13.98
C GLY A 161 16.68 -4.20 14.65
N ARG A 162 15.58 -3.61 14.19
CA ARG A 162 14.90 -2.48 14.84
C ARG A 162 13.54 -2.96 15.32
N ARG A 163 13.25 -2.73 16.60
CA ARG A 163 11.94 -2.98 17.19
C ARG A 163 11.06 -1.75 17.06
N ILE A 164 9.82 -1.98 16.67
CA ILE A 164 8.79 -0.96 16.57
C ILE A 164 7.50 -1.43 17.23
N GLU A 165 6.63 -0.48 17.54
CA GLU A 165 5.25 -0.73 17.92
C GLU A 165 4.34 -0.54 16.72
N ALA A 166 3.41 -1.47 16.49
CA ALA A 166 2.41 -1.30 15.45
C ALA A 166 1.01 -1.62 15.95
N GLU A 167 0.06 -0.82 15.46
CA GLU A 167 -1.36 -1.05 15.69
C GLU A 167 -1.81 -2.40 15.12
N GLY A 168 -2.64 -3.10 15.88
CA GLY A 168 -3.13 -4.45 15.61
C GLY A 168 -2.43 -5.50 16.47
N THR A 169 -3.18 -6.54 16.83
CA THR A 169 -2.69 -7.68 17.63
C THR A 169 -2.61 -8.92 16.77
N TRP A 170 -1.40 -9.46 16.62
CA TRP A 170 -1.12 -10.54 15.70
C TRP A 170 -0.36 -11.68 16.39
N PRO A 171 -0.49 -12.94 15.92
CA PRO A 171 0.23 -14.06 16.52
C PRO A 171 1.75 -13.88 16.41
N ARG A 172 2.47 -14.18 17.49
CA ARG A 172 3.94 -14.17 17.53
C ARG A 172 4.52 -15.04 16.41
N GLY A 173 5.56 -14.55 15.76
CA GLY A 173 6.23 -15.19 14.63
C GLY A 173 5.61 -14.90 13.27
N SER A 174 4.42 -14.30 13.22
CA SER A 174 3.76 -13.93 11.95
C SER A 174 4.58 -12.90 11.17
N MET A 175 4.68 -13.13 9.87
CA MET A 175 5.13 -12.12 8.91
C MET A 175 3.98 -11.18 8.61
N VAL A 176 4.25 -9.87 8.60
CA VAL A 176 3.26 -8.82 8.38
C VAL A 176 3.86 -7.68 7.58
N ILE A 177 3.03 -6.90 6.90
CA ILE A 177 3.46 -5.64 6.29
C ILE A 177 3.10 -4.48 7.20
N VAL A 178 4.09 -3.65 7.51
CA VAL A 178 3.91 -2.49 8.39
C VAL A 178 4.07 -1.22 7.57
N ARG A 179 3.10 -0.32 7.69
CA ARG A 179 3.24 1.08 7.29
C ARG A 179 3.84 1.87 8.45
N LEU A 180 5.05 2.37 8.28
CA LEU A 180 5.68 3.26 9.25
C LEU A 180 5.04 4.65 9.19
N ALA A 181 4.94 5.32 10.34
CA ALA A 181 4.41 6.68 10.41
C ALA A 181 5.27 7.70 9.64
N ALA A 182 6.57 7.46 9.58
CA ALA A 182 7.57 8.22 8.82
C ALA A 182 8.81 7.35 8.56
N PRO A 183 9.73 7.74 7.66
CA PRO A 183 11.01 7.04 7.51
C PRO A 183 11.79 7.03 8.82
N GLY A 184 12.20 5.84 9.26
CA GLY A 184 12.94 5.68 10.52
C GLY A 184 12.07 5.75 11.79
N ALA A 185 10.75 5.86 11.68
CA ALA A 185 9.86 5.81 12.84
C ALA A 185 9.96 4.46 13.59
N ASP A 186 9.66 4.51 14.88
CA ASP A 186 9.50 3.40 15.81
C ASP A 186 8.04 2.99 16.01
N ARG A 187 7.11 3.64 15.28
CA ARG A 187 5.69 3.35 15.30
C ARG A 187 5.12 3.18 13.89
N GLY A 188 4.09 2.34 13.77
CA GLY A 188 3.39 2.10 12.52
C GLY A 188 2.02 1.44 12.68
N THR A 189 1.46 1.00 11.56
CA THR A 189 0.20 0.27 11.49
C THR A 189 0.42 -0.99 10.67
N VAL A 190 -0.03 -2.15 11.15
CA VAL A 190 -0.03 -3.37 10.34
C VAL A 190 -1.11 -3.28 9.28
N LEU A 191 -0.76 -3.57 8.03
CA LEU A 191 -1.73 -3.61 6.95
C LEU A 191 -2.50 -4.94 6.97
N SER A 192 -3.81 -4.86 7.13
CA SER A 192 -4.68 -6.03 7.27
C SER A 192 -6.04 -5.85 6.61
N PHE A 193 -6.69 -6.99 6.37
CA PHE A 193 -8.11 -7.10 6.08
C PHE A 193 -8.78 -7.71 7.32
N ARG A 194 -9.81 -7.07 7.86
CA ARG A 194 -10.59 -7.64 8.96
C ARG A 194 -11.87 -8.30 8.42
N PRO A 195 -12.23 -9.49 8.93
CA PRO A 195 -11.57 -10.25 10.00
C PRO A 195 -10.43 -11.19 9.57
N GLU A 196 -10.07 -11.25 8.28
CA GLU A 196 -9.29 -12.36 7.70
C GLU A 196 -7.81 -12.39 8.11
N GLY A 197 -7.15 -11.23 8.21
CA GLY A 197 -5.79 -11.14 8.74
C GLY A 197 -4.86 -10.15 8.03
N PRO A 198 -3.55 -10.23 8.31
CA PRO A 198 -2.58 -9.27 7.79
C PRO A 198 -2.17 -9.61 6.35
N ILE A 199 -1.79 -8.60 5.58
CA ILE A 199 -1.13 -8.79 4.29
C ILE A 199 0.24 -9.44 4.53
N ARG A 200 0.63 -10.37 3.65
CA ARG A 200 1.90 -11.08 3.73
C ARG A 200 2.61 -11.15 2.37
N PRO A 201 3.93 -11.23 2.34
CA PRO A 201 4.64 -11.68 1.16
C PRO A 201 4.17 -13.08 0.77
N SER A 202 4.01 -13.34 -0.53
CA SER A 202 3.58 -14.65 -1.06
C SER A 202 4.67 -15.72 -1.02
N ALA A 203 5.90 -15.35 -0.69
CA ALA A 203 7.05 -16.22 -0.46
C ALA A 203 7.91 -15.66 0.69
N GLU A 204 8.85 -16.44 1.19
CA GLU A 204 9.72 -16.00 2.28
C GLU A 204 10.54 -14.76 1.89
N MET A 205 10.58 -13.78 2.80
CA MET A 205 11.32 -12.52 2.63
C MET A 205 12.03 -12.15 3.92
N PRO A 206 13.24 -11.56 3.83
CA PRO A 206 13.94 -11.09 5.01
C PRO A 206 13.15 -9.97 5.70
N VAL A 207 13.18 -9.99 7.02
CA VAL A 207 12.59 -8.93 7.85
C VAL A 207 13.32 -7.61 7.56
N GLY A 208 12.56 -6.53 7.41
CA GLY A 208 13.07 -5.22 6.98
C GLY A 208 13.11 -5.01 5.47
N ALA A 209 12.73 -6.00 4.66
CA ALA A 209 12.56 -5.81 3.22
C ALA A 209 11.56 -4.67 2.92
N LYS A 210 11.88 -3.86 1.90
CA LYS A 210 11.06 -2.70 1.53
C LYS A 210 9.94 -3.13 0.60
N ILE A 211 8.75 -2.57 0.77
CA ILE A 211 7.66 -2.74 -0.19
C ILE A 211 7.66 -1.57 -1.17
N ARG A 212 7.51 -1.87 -2.45
CA ARG A 212 7.40 -0.90 -3.54
C ARG A 212 6.41 -1.35 -4.60
#